data_AF-A0A2K8KNW8-F1
#
_entry.id   AF-A0A2K8KNW8-F1
#
_cell.length_a   1.000
_cell.length_b   1.000
_cell.length_c   1.000
_cell.angle_alpha   90.00
_cell.angle_beta   90.00
_cell.angle_gamma   90.00
#
_symmetry.space_group_name_H-M   'P 1'
#
loop_
_entity.id
_entity.type
_entity.pdbx_description
1 polymer ?
#
loop_
_entity_poly.entity_id
_entity_poly.type
_entity_poly.pdbx_seq_one_letter_code
_entity_poly.pdbx_strand_id
1 'polypeptide(L)'
;MIAGFLAVQLNLLITGAEAIAPHNRFFQIYLVAIIIGYYFYFWRRSGQTVGMKAWRIRLVTLDGEPLTLRHMSLRMLGAIPAFGVCLLGIVWHYWDKSGLNWHDHISQTKLTYRPKPSL
;
A
#
# COMPACT_ATOMS: atom_id res chain seq x y z
N MET A 1 7.46 -11.82 8.89
CA MET A 1 7.00 -12.76 7.84
C MET A 1 7.57 -14.16 8.05
N ILE A 2 8.89 -14.36 8.02
CA ILE A 2 9.52 -15.71 8.11
C ILE A 2 9.06 -16.48 9.36
N ALA A 3 9.14 -15.89 10.55
CA ALA A 3 8.68 -16.54 11.78
C ALA A 3 7.20 -16.93 11.77
N GLY A 4 6.35 -16.14 11.10
CA GLY A 4 4.91 -16.44 10.96
C GLY A 4 4.66 -17.61 10.00
N PHE A 5 5.35 -17.64 8.86
CA PHE A 5 5.30 -18.78 7.94
C PHE A 5 5.83 -20.06 8.59
N LEU A 6 6.94 -19.96 9.33
CA LEU A 6 7.50 -21.09 10.07
C LEU A 6 6.55 -21.57 11.16
N ALA A 7 5.91 -20.68 11.91
CA ALA A 7 4.94 -21.05 12.94
C ALA A 7 3.70 -21.77 12.36
N VAL A 8 3.16 -21.28 11.24
CA VAL A 8 2.03 -21.91 10.53
C VAL A 8 2.43 -23.28 9.98
N GLN A 9 3.60 -23.38 9.35
CA GLN A 9 4.10 -24.65 8.81
C GLN A 9 4.40 -25.66 9.93
N LEU A 10 4.97 -25.21 11.04
CA LEU A 10 5.25 -26.04 12.21
C LEU A 10 3.96 -26.55 12.86
N ASN A 11 2.92 -25.72 12.97
CA ASN A 11 1.61 -26.15 13.45
C ASN A 11 1.06 -27.29 12.58
N LEU A 12 1.10 -27.14 11.25
CA LEU A 12 0.66 -28.19 10.34
C LEU A 12 1.44 -29.51 10.54
N LEU A 13 2.76 -29.43 10.72
CA LEU A 13 3.61 -30.60 10.93
C LEU A 13 3.38 -31.31 12.26
N ILE A 14 3.04 -30.57 13.33
CA ILE A 14 2.85 -31.13 14.68
C ILE A 14 1.43 -31.64 14.87
N THR A 15 0.42 -30.87 14.47
CA THR A 15 -1.00 -31.20 14.73
C THR A 15 -1.72 -31.87 13.56
N GLY A 16 -1.13 -31.87 12.36
CA GLY A 16 -1.78 -32.39 11.14
C GLY A 16 -3.01 -31.60 10.68
N ALA A 17 -3.36 -30.54 11.41
CA ALA A 17 -4.48 -29.65 11.16
C ALA A 17 -3.97 -28.33 10.59
N GLU A 18 -4.73 -27.72 9.69
CA GLU A 18 -4.42 -26.39 9.20
C GLU A 18 -4.66 -25.35 10.30
N ALA A 19 -3.69 -24.45 10.52
CA ALA A 19 -3.78 -23.39 11.52
C ALA A 19 -4.96 -22.44 11.28
N ILE A 20 -5.41 -22.33 10.03
CA ILE A 20 -6.50 -21.47 9.60
C ILE A 20 -7.31 -22.26 8.57
N ALA A 21 -8.62 -22.39 8.80
CA ALA A 21 -9.49 -23.11 7.88
C ALA A 21 -9.40 -22.55 6.44
N PRO A 22 -9.35 -23.42 5.42
CA PRO A 22 -9.40 -23.00 4.02
C PRO A 22 -10.59 -22.07 3.76
N HIS A 23 -10.36 -21.01 2.99
CA HIS A 23 -11.40 -20.04 2.59
C HIS A 23 -12.14 -19.34 3.73
N ASN A 24 -11.53 -19.22 4.92
CA ASN A 24 -12.13 -18.46 6.01
C ASN A 24 -12.28 -16.97 5.63
N ARG A 25 -13.51 -16.59 5.23
CA ARG A 25 -13.85 -15.24 4.77
C ARG A 25 -13.62 -14.19 5.86
N PHE A 26 -13.84 -14.53 7.13
CA PHE A 26 -13.58 -13.61 8.24
C PHE A 26 -12.10 -13.28 8.37
N PHE A 27 -11.23 -14.29 8.25
CA PHE A 27 -9.78 -14.08 8.27
C PHE A 27 -9.31 -13.23 7.08
N GLN A 28 -9.86 -13.47 5.88
CA GLN A 28 -9.56 -12.66 4.71
C GLN A 28 -9.98 -11.19 4.88
N ILE A 29 -11.21 -10.94 5.34
CA ILE A 29 -11.71 -9.59 5.62
C ILE A 29 -10.84 -8.91 6.68
N TYR A 30 -10.45 -9.63 7.73
CA TYR A 30 -9.58 -9.14 8.78
C TYR A 30 -8.21 -8.70 8.24
N LEU A 31 -7.57 -9.50 7.39
CA LEU A 31 -6.30 -9.15 6.75
C LEU A 31 -6.43 -7.90 5.87
N VAL A 32 -7.48 -7.83 5.04
CA VAL A 32 -7.74 -6.65 4.20
C VAL A 32 -7.97 -5.40 5.06
N ALA A 33 -8.74 -5.52 6.14
CA ALA A 33 -8.99 -4.41 7.06
C ALA A 33 -7.70 -3.91 7.74
N ILE A 34 -6.81 -4.81 8.16
CA ILE A 34 -5.49 -4.43 8.70
C ILE A 34 -4.68 -3.66 7.66
N ILE A 35 -4.63 -4.15 6.42
CA ILE A 35 -3.85 -3.51 5.35
C ILE A 35 -4.39 -2.09 5.10
N ILE A 36 -5.71 -1.95 4.91
CA ILE A 36 -6.35 -0.66 4.69
C ILE A 36 -6.08 0.27 5.89
N GLY A 37 -6.30 -0.22 7.10
CA GLY A 37 -6.10 0.54 8.34
C GLY A 37 -4.66 1.01 8.50
N TYR A 38 -3.69 0.15 8.22
CA TYR A 38 -2.26 0.49 8.22
C TYR A 38 -1.98 1.68 7.28
N TYR A 39 -2.35 1.57 6.00
CA TYR A 39 -2.06 2.63 5.04
C TYR A 39 -2.78 3.94 5.39
N PHE A 40 -4.08 3.88 5.72
CA PHE A 40 -4.86 5.07 6.08
C PHE A 40 -4.29 5.78 7.31
N TYR A 41 -3.92 5.03 8.35
CA TYR A 41 -3.35 5.61 9.56
C TYR A 41 -2.03 6.35 9.28
N PHE A 42 -1.10 5.69 8.58
CA PHE A 42 0.23 6.26 8.33
C PHE A 42 0.19 7.44 7.33
N TRP A 43 -0.64 7.35 6.29
CA TRP A 43 -0.82 8.43 5.33
C TRP A 43 -1.51 9.64 5.95
N ARG A 44 -2.56 9.44 6.75
CA ARG A 44 -3.23 10.56 7.44
C ARG A 44 -2.32 11.28 8.43
N ARG A 45 -1.47 10.53 9.15
CA ARG A 45 -0.61 11.12 10.19
C ARG A 45 0.63 11.83 9.64
N SER A 46 1.22 11.34 8.55
CA SER A 46 2.53 11.84 8.09
C SER A 46 2.74 11.88 6.58
N GLY A 47 1.77 11.39 5.79
CA GLY A 47 1.93 11.16 4.35
C GLY A 47 2.95 10.07 4.02
N GLN A 48 3.38 9.25 4.99
CA GLN A 48 4.46 8.28 4.83
C GLN A 48 4.21 7.01 5.65
N THR A 49 4.32 5.85 5.02
CA THR A 49 4.42 4.55 5.71
C THR A 49 5.83 4.30 6.21
N VAL A 50 6.02 3.28 7.06
CA VAL A 50 7.35 2.90 7.55
C VAL A 50 8.32 2.61 6.40
N GLY A 51 7.88 1.86 5.38
CA GLY A 51 8.67 1.60 4.17
C GLY A 51 8.99 2.89 3.42
N MET A 52 8.00 3.76 3.21
CA MET A 52 8.22 5.05 2.53
C MET A 52 9.24 5.94 3.27
N LYS A 53 9.25 5.93 4.61
CA LYS A 53 10.24 6.66 5.39
C LYS A 53 11.66 6.14 5.16
N ALA A 54 11.84 4.82 5.06
CA ALA A 54 13.16 4.23 4.78
C ALA A 54 13.73 4.69 3.43
N TRP A 55 12.87 4.91 2.44
CA TRP A 55 13.24 5.37 1.10
C TRP A 55 13.11 6.89 0.93
N ARG A 56 12.75 7.61 2.01
CA ARG A 56 12.51 9.05 2.04
C ARG A 56 11.48 9.54 1.01
N ILE A 57 10.50 8.71 0.70
CA ILE A 57 9.40 9.02 -0.20
C ILE A 57 8.25 9.58 0.63
N ARG A 58 7.61 10.66 0.17
CA ARG A 58 6.41 11.23 0.80
C ARG A 58 5.27 11.33 -0.20
N LEU A 59 4.09 10.91 0.23
CA LEU A 59 2.85 11.11 -0.48
C LEU A 59 2.31 12.51 -0.17
N VAL A 60 2.10 13.30 -1.22
CA VAL A 60 1.54 14.66 -1.15
C VAL A 60 0.41 14.79 -2.17
N THR A 61 -0.55 15.67 -1.91
CA THR A 61 -1.55 16.05 -2.92
C THR A 61 -0.88 16.90 -4.00
N LEU A 62 -1.50 17.00 -5.18
CA LEU A 62 -1.00 17.88 -6.24
C LEU A 62 -1.06 19.36 -5.84
N ASP A 63 -2.06 19.73 -5.04
CA ASP A 63 -2.32 21.11 -4.58
C ASP A 63 -1.53 21.50 -3.31
N GLY A 64 -0.79 20.57 -2.70
CA GLY A 64 -0.03 20.81 -1.48
C GLY A 64 -0.84 20.73 -0.17
N GLU A 65 -2.14 20.49 -0.27
CA GLU A 65 -3.07 20.29 0.84
C GLU A 65 -2.85 18.97 1.61
N PRO A 66 -3.29 18.87 2.88
CA PRO A 66 -3.26 17.63 3.64
C PRO A 66 -4.03 16.50 2.95
N LEU A 67 -3.54 15.26 3.09
CA LEU A 67 -4.23 14.09 2.54
C LEU A 67 -5.59 13.87 3.22
N THR A 68 -6.65 14.02 2.44
CA THR A 68 -8.02 13.70 2.84
C THR A 68 -8.32 12.20 2.67
N LEU A 69 -9.39 11.73 3.33
CA LEU A 69 -9.89 10.35 3.19
C LEU A 69 -10.24 10.00 1.73
N ARG A 70 -10.72 10.99 0.95
CA ARG A 70 -11.03 10.82 -0.47
C ARG A 70 -9.78 10.51 -1.30
N HIS A 71 -8.68 11.23 -1.08
CA HIS A 71 -7.44 10.97 -1.80
C HIS A 71 -6.91 9.56 -1.50
N MET A 72 -6.93 9.16 -0.22
CA MET A 72 -6.44 7.85 0.21
C MET A 72 -7.29 6.69 -0.33
N SER A 73 -8.62 6.81 -0.33
CA SER A 73 -9.51 5.77 -0.85
C SER A 73 -9.38 5.61 -2.35
N LEU A 74 -9.37 6.72 -3.11
CA LEU A 74 -9.17 6.71 -4.56
C LEU A 74 -7.82 6.13 -4.94
N ARG A 75 -6.76 6.43 -4.19
CA ARG A 75 -5.43 5.86 -4.41
C ARG A 75 -5.43 4.35 -4.21
N MET A 76 -6.08 3.86 -3.15
CA MET A 76 -6.14 2.42 -2.84
C MET A 76 -6.97 1.68 -3.90
N LEU A 77 -8.13 2.22 -4.27
CA LEU A 77 -9.00 1.62 -5.28
C LEU A 77 -8.38 1.66 -6.66
N GLY A 78 -7.69 2.74 -7.04
CA GLY A 78 -6.98 2.84 -8.31
C GLY A 78 -5.72 1.97 -8.37
N ALA A 79 -5.13 1.60 -7.23
CA ALA A 79 -3.99 0.68 -7.18
C ALA A 79 -4.37 -0.75 -7.55
N ILE A 80 -5.58 -1.21 -7.22
CA ILE A 80 -6.08 -2.56 -7.54
C ILE A 80 -6.04 -2.85 -9.05
N PRO A 81 -6.65 -2.05 -9.95
CA PRO A 81 -6.55 -2.27 -11.39
C PRO A 81 -5.14 -1.98 -11.92
N ALA A 82 -4.41 -1.03 -11.33
CA ALA A 82 -3.03 -0.76 -11.76
C ALA A 82 -2.09 -1.96 -11.56
N PHE A 83 -2.27 -2.72 -10.47
CA PHE A 83 -1.54 -3.96 -10.23
C PHE A 83 -2.19 -5.17 -10.92
N GLY A 84 -3.53 -5.25 -10.94
CA GLY A 84 -4.29 -6.38 -11.48
C GLY A 84 -4.24 -6.50 -13.00
N VAL A 85 -4.14 -5.39 -13.73
CA VAL A 85 -4.01 -5.37 -15.19
C VAL A 85 -2.53 -5.32 -15.58
N CYS A 86 -1.78 -6.39 -15.25
CA CYS A 86 -0.39 -6.63 -15.69
C CYS A 86 0.59 -5.45 -15.46
N LEU A 87 0.46 -4.71 -14.34
CA LEU A 87 1.29 -3.53 -14.06
C LEU A 87 1.19 -2.42 -15.13
N LEU A 88 0.26 -2.47 -16.08
CA LEU A 88 0.16 -1.50 -17.18
C LEU A 88 -0.07 -0.07 -16.66
N GLY A 89 -0.84 0.07 -15.59
CA GLY A 89 -1.04 1.36 -14.93
C GLY A 89 0.21 1.93 -14.25
N ILE A 90 1.24 1.10 -14.04
CA ILE A 90 2.57 1.48 -13.55
C ILE A 90 3.52 1.72 -14.73
N VAL A 91 3.46 0.90 -15.78
CA VAL A 91 4.26 1.09 -17.01
C VAL A 91 3.88 2.39 -17.72
N TRP A 92 2.62 2.83 -17.60
CA TRP A 92 2.16 4.13 -18.09
C TRP A 92 2.98 5.32 -17.55
N HIS A 93 3.63 5.17 -16.40
CA HIS A 93 4.56 6.17 -15.85
C HIS A 93 5.65 6.58 -16.85
N TYR A 94 6.15 5.66 -17.67
CA TYR A 94 7.21 5.93 -18.66
C TYR A 94 6.72 6.72 -19.87
N TRP A 95 5.41 6.71 -20.13
CA TRP A 95 4.81 7.44 -21.25
C TRP A 95 4.21 8.77 -20.82
N ASP A 96 3.78 8.88 -19.56
CA ASP A 96 3.24 10.11 -19.02
C ASP A 96 4.34 11.16 -18.82
N LYS A 97 4.20 12.31 -19.49
CA LYS A 97 5.11 13.47 -19.36
C LYS A 97 5.17 14.00 -17.92
N SER A 98 4.18 13.68 -17.10
CA SER A 98 4.07 14.08 -15.70
C SER A 98 4.69 13.05 -14.74
N GLY A 99 5.06 11.86 -15.21
CA GLY A 99 5.54 10.75 -14.38
C GLY A 99 4.51 10.28 -13.34
N LEU A 100 3.20 10.33 -13.66
CA LEU A 100 2.14 9.91 -12.73
C LEU A 100 1.53 8.58 -13.18
N ASN A 101 1.29 7.69 -12.22
CA ASN A 101 0.56 6.44 -12.46
C ASN A 101 -0.95 6.70 -12.54
N TRP A 102 -1.74 5.74 -13.02
CA TRP A 102 -3.19 5.88 -13.07
C TRP A 102 -3.82 6.18 -11.70
N HIS A 103 -3.31 5.53 -10.66
CA HIS A 103 -3.77 5.76 -9.29
C HIS A 103 -3.33 7.12 -8.73
N ASP A 104 -2.25 7.71 -9.24
CA ASP A 104 -1.78 9.06 -8.88
C ASP A 104 -2.71 10.11 -9.52
N HIS A 105 -3.06 9.94 -10.80
CA HIS A 105 -4.03 10.78 -11.52
C HIS A 105 -5.40 10.78 -10.86
N ILE A 106 -5.96 9.59 -10.59
CA ILE A 106 -7.30 9.46 -10.00
C ILE A 106 -7.35 10.04 -8.59
N SER A 107 -6.28 9.84 -7.81
CA SER A 107 -6.23 10.33 -6.43
C SER A 107 -5.80 11.79 -6.32
N GLN A 108 -5.35 12.44 -7.40
CA GLN A 108 -4.74 13.78 -7.34
C GLN A 108 -3.60 13.84 -6.31
N THR A 109 -2.78 12.79 -6.26
CA THR A 109 -1.62 12.71 -5.36
C THR A 109 -0.37 12.32 -6.13
N LYS A 110 0.80 12.72 -5.62
CA LYS A 110 2.11 12.36 -6.17
C LYS A 110 3.07 11.93 -5.07
N LEU A 111 4.00 11.06 -5.44
CA LEU A 111 5.13 10.68 -4.59
C LEU A 111 6.28 11.65 -4.83
N THR A 112 6.77 12.28 -3.76
CA THR A 112 7.91 13.19 -3.81
C THR A 112 9.05 12.64 -2.97
N TYR A 113 10.28 12.75 -3.47
CA TYR A 113 11.47 12.39 -2.70
C TYR A 113 11.86 13.55 -1.79
N ARG A 114 12.10 13.26 -0.50
CA ARG A 114 12.56 14.25 0.47
C ARG A 114 14.05 14.04 0.77
N PRO A 115 14.95 14.87 0.20
CA PRO A 115 16.38 14.75 0.47
C PRO A 115 16.72 15.07 1.93
N LYS A 116 17.85 14.53 2.42
CA LYS A 116 18.39 14.86 3.75
C LYS A 116 18.79 16.34 3.75
N PRO A 117 18.49 17.13 4.81
CA PRO A 117 19.00 18.49 4.93
C PRO A 117 20.52 18.46 4.85
N SER A 118 21.11 19.23 3.94
CA SER A 118 22.54 19.51 3.94
C SER A 118 22.82 20.41 5.16
N LEU A 119 23.73 19.95 6.02
CA LEU A 119 24.25 20.71 7.15
C LEU A 119 25.08 21.90 6.66
#